data_AF-A0A1B3WSD7-F1
#
_entry.id   AF-A0A1B3WSD7-F1
#
_cell.length_a   1.000
_cell.length_b   1.000
_cell.length_c   1.000
_cell.angle_alpha   90.00
_cell.angle_beta   90.00
_cell.angle_gamma   90.00
#
_symmetry.space_group_name_H-M   'P 1'
#
loop_
_entity.id
_entity.type
_entity.pdbx_description
1 polymer ?
#
loop_
_entity_poly.entity_id
_entity_poly.type
_entity_poly.pdbx_seq_one_letter_code
_entity_poly.pdbx_strand_id
1 'polypeptide(L)'
;MSAPEASSGRIARETERLKMALDAADSVVIGAGSGFDKRRLYYTQGDYGLFQSSLPSGRSAGKTYENETAIREMVLAQGFSIAADGSLTLPDDRAIRMEIPADLAPICPDDGRMMTTNLRVDARFVQDAGWYAASRRYELFLEKRRMAKTLYWELGIGYNTQETGLLHTKMDKRQDMVISQKRLDTLRWRSGASRLPRYRAEERRCAA
;
A
#
# COMPACT_ATOMS: atom_id res chain seq x y z
N MET A 1 -5.34 11.45 -38.14
CA MET A 1 -6.20 10.52 -37.38
C MET A 1 -6.06 10.83 -35.91
N SER A 2 -7.07 11.47 -35.31
CA SER A 2 -7.10 11.93 -33.93
C SER A 2 -7.99 11.04 -33.06
N ALA A 3 -7.44 10.42 -32.02
CA ALA A 3 -8.06 10.17 -30.71
C ALA A 3 -7.07 9.45 -29.77
N PRO A 4 -6.81 10.00 -28.57
CA PRO A 4 -6.96 9.16 -27.37
C PRO A 4 -7.68 9.83 -26.17
N GLU A 5 -8.25 11.04 -26.30
CA GLU A 5 -8.79 11.80 -25.14
C GLU A 5 -10.04 11.18 -24.47
N ALA A 6 -10.87 10.41 -25.19
CA ALA A 6 -12.12 9.88 -24.64
C ALA A 6 -11.94 8.75 -23.59
N SER A 7 -10.81 8.06 -23.62
CA SER A 7 -10.47 6.93 -22.74
C SER A 7 -10.14 7.39 -21.31
N SER A 8 -9.31 8.43 -21.17
CA SER A 8 -8.88 8.95 -19.87
C SER A 8 -10.06 9.53 -19.08
N GLY A 9 -10.97 10.24 -19.75
CA GLY A 9 -12.16 10.80 -19.12
C GLY A 9 -13.14 9.74 -18.61
N ARG A 10 -13.22 8.57 -19.26
CA ARG A 10 -14.03 7.45 -18.78
C ARG A 10 -13.41 6.80 -17.55
N ILE A 11 -12.10 6.57 -17.56
CA ILE A 11 -11.37 5.99 -16.41
C ILE A 11 -11.51 6.92 -15.20
N ALA A 12 -11.29 8.22 -15.37
CA ALA A 12 -11.43 9.20 -14.28
C ALA A 12 -12.83 9.17 -13.64
N ARG A 13 -13.90 9.10 -14.45
CA ARG A 13 -15.28 9.00 -13.94
C ARG A 13 -15.54 7.70 -13.17
N GLU A 14 -15.05 6.56 -13.68
CA GLU A 14 -15.20 5.28 -12.98
C GLU A 14 -14.38 5.24 -11.68
N THR A 15 -13.19 5.85 -11.65
CA THR A 15 -12.39 6.01 -10.43
C THR A 15 -13.13 6.85 -9.40
N GLU A 16 -13.75 7.95 -9.80
CA GLU A 16 -14.54 8.78 -8.88
C GLU A 16 -15.78 8.04 -8.37
N ARG A 17 -16.48 7.30 -9.24
CA ARG A 17 -17.62 6.47 -8.85
C ARG A 17 -17.22 5.38 -7.85
N LEU A 18 -16.09 4.72 -8.09
CA LEU A 18 -15.51 3.74 -7.17
C LEU A 18 -15.16 4.39 -5.83
N LYS A 19 -14.57 5.58 -5.85
CA LYS A 19 -14.23 6.35 -4.66
C LYS A 19 -15.47 6.63 -3.81
N MET A 20 -16.53 7.18 -4.42
CA MET A 20 -17.80 7.44 -3.74
C MET A 20 -18.42 6.16 -3.16
N ALA A 21 -18.39 5.05 -3.90
CA ALA A 21 -18.90 3.76 -3.41
C ALA A 21 -18.11 3.24 -2.21
N LEU A 22 -16.78 3.36 -2.26
CA LEU A 22 -15.90 2.96 -1.16
C LEU A 22 -16.04 3.88 0.06
N ASP A 23 -16.32 5.17 -0.14
CA ASP A 23 -16.60 6.13 0.94
C ASP A 23 -17.96 5.88 1.62
N ALA A 24 -18.96 5.42 0.88
CA ALA A 24 -20.25 5.02 1.45
C ALA A 24 -20.20 3.66 2.15
N ALA A 25 -19.31 2.77 1.70
CA ALA A 25 -19.17 1.43 2.29
C ALA A 25 -18.42 1.47 3.62
N ASP A 26 -18.68 0.52 4.51
CA ASP A 26 -17.74 0.19 5.57
C ASP A 26 -16.60 -0.61 4.96
N SER A 27 -15.45 0.01 4.71
CA SER A 27 -14.35 -0.60 3.99
C SER A 27 -12.99 -0.32 4.65
N VAL A 28 -12.08 -1.28 4.50
CA VAL A 28 -10.65 -1.07 4.69
C VAL A 28 -9.96 -1.44 3.39
N VAL A 29 -9.15 -0.51 2.89
CA VAL A 29 -8.42 -0.63 1.63
C VAL A 29 -6.93 -0.77 1.94
N ILE A 30 -6.28 -1.70 1.27
CA ILE A 30 -4.83 -1.92 1.37
C ILE A 30 -4.25 -1.55 0.02
N GLY A 31 -3.55 -0.42 -0.03
CA GLY A 31 -3.10 0.24 -1.27
C GLY A 31 -3.21 1.76 -1.14
N ALA A 32 -2.68 2.50 -2.11
CA ALA A 32 -2.59 3.96 -2.05
C ALA A 32 -3.15 4.65 -3.29
N GLY A 33 -3.61 5.90 -3.12
CA GLY A 33 -3.62 6.92 -4.18
C GLY A 33 -4.91 7.07 -4.98
N SER A 34 -5.79 7.98 -4.54
CA SER A 34 -6.82 8.68 -5.35
C SER A 34 -7.67 9.67 -4.52
N GLY A 35 -7.13 10.17 -3.40
CA GLY A 35 -7.85 11.06 -2.47
C GLY A 35 -8.84 10.35 -1.54
N PHE A 36 -8.64 9.07 -1.26
CA PHE A 36 -9.39 8.33 -0.22
C PHE A 36 -9.13 8.88 1.19
N ASP A 37 -10.12 8.71 2.08
CA ASP A 37 -9.93 8.93 3.51
C ASP A 37 -8.81 8.02 4.05
N LYS A 38 -7.70 8.62 4.49
CA LYS A 38 -6.53 7.92 5.04
C LYS A 38 -6.88 6.98 6.20
N ARG A 39 -7.99 7.21 6.92
CA ARG A 39 -8.44 6.32 8.01
C ARG A 39 -8.88 4.95 7.52
N ARG A 40 -9.29 4.84 6.26
CA ARG A 40 -9.70 3.58 5.61
C ARG A 40 -8.53 2.83 5.00
N LEU A 41 -7.34 3.42 4.97
CA LEU A 41 -6.15 2.83 4.39
C LEU A 41 -5.30 2.16 5.46
N TYR A 42 -4.67 1.05 5.07
CA TYR A 42 -3.66 0.38 5.87
C TYR A 42 -2.44 0.02 5.01
N TYR A 43 -1.34 0.77 5.22
CA TYR A 43 -0.07 0.60 4.51
C TYR A 43 0.82 -0.45 5.20
N THR A 44 0.53 -1.71 4.89
CA THR A 44 1.10 -2.85 5.61
C THR A 44 2.60 -3.07 5.33
N GLN A 45 3.06 -2.62 4.17
CA GLN A 45 4.43 -2.73 3.66
C GLN A 45 5.24 -1.43 3.81
N GLY A 46 4.67 -0.41 4.47
CA GLY A 46 5.27 0.91 4.56
C GLY A 46 4.77 1.89 3.49
N ASP A 47 5.43 3.05 3.43
CA ASP A 47 5.06 4.18 2.60
C ASP A 47 6.32 4.84 1.99
N TYR A 48 6.35 5.00 0.67
CA TYR A 48 7.45 5.67 -0.03
C TYR A 48 7.54 7.16 0.29
N GLY A 49 6.46 7.78 0.81
CA GLY A 49 6.45 9.17 1.28
C GLY A 49 7.08 9.37 2.67
N LEU A 50 7.54 8.28 3.31
CA LEU A 50 8.11 8.31 4.64
C LEU A 50 9.54 7.78 4.65
N PHE A 51 10.36 8.41 5.49
CA PHE A 51 11.66 7.92 5.91
C PHE A 51 11.59 7.22 7.27
N GLN A 52 12.60 6.39 7.51
CA GLN A 52 12.94 5.84 8.82
C GLN A 52 14.47 5.87 9.00
N SER A 53 14.95 5.75 10.23
CA SER A 53 16.38 5.53 10.47
C SER A 53 16.84 4.23 9.79
N SER A 54 18.06 4.19 9.26
CA SER A 54 18.66 2.97 8.69
C SER A 54 18.90 1.89 9.75
N LEU A 55 19.09 2.28 11.01
CA LEU A 55 19.19 1.36 12.14
C LEU A 55 18.37 1.90 13.32
N PRO A 56 17.02 1.76 13.26
CA PRO A 56 16.11 2.31 14.24
C PRO A 56 16.42 1.76 15.64
N SER A 57 16.61 2.65 16.61
CA SER A 57 16.90 2.30 18.00
C SER A 57 16.58 3.46 18.93
N GLY A 58 16.34 3.18 20.21
CA GLY A 58 16.02 4.21 21.19
C GLY A 58 14.89 5.14 20.72
N ARG A 59 15.19 6.44 20.57
CA ARG A 59 14.21 7.46 20.14
C ARG A 59 13.67 7.26 18.72
N SER A 60 14.41 6.62 17.82
CA SER A 60 13.99 6.41 16.42
C SER A 60 13.27 5.08 16.18
N ALA A 61 13.24 4.16 17.16
CA ALA A 61 12.77 2.79 16.98
C ALA A 61 11.31 2.67 16.48
N GLY A 62 10.46 3.63 16.82
CA GLY A 62 9.03 3.65 16.49
C GLY A 62 8.60 4.91 15.75
N LYS A 63 9.50 5.58 15.04
CA LYS A 63 9.23 6.85 14.35
C LYS A 63 9.54 6.81 12.86
N THR A 64 8.63 7.37 12.09
CA THR A 64 8.79 7.70 10.69
C THR A 64 8.87 9.22 10.53
N TYR A 65 9.30 9.67 9.36
CA TYR A 65 9.56 11.08 9.08
C TYR A 65 9.09 11.41 7.67
N GLU A 66 8.46 12.57 7.48
CA GLU A 66 8.03 13.04 6.15
C GLU A 66 9.26 13.27 5.26
N ASN A 67 9.17 12.85 3.99
CA ASN A 67 10.32 12.94 3.07
C ASN A 67 10.16 13.94 1.92
N GLU A 68 8.97 14.51 1.71
CA GLU A 68 8.64 15.25 0.49
C GLU A 68 9.66 16.37 0.21
N THR A 69 9.92 17.24 1.19
CA THR A 69 10.86 18.36 1.04
C THR A 69 12.25 17.87 0.63
N ALA A 70 12.78 16.87 1.35
CA ALA A 70 14.11 16.33 1.09
C ALA A 70 14.20 15.68 -0.31
N ILE A 71 13.19 14.91 -0.71
CA ILE A 71 13.14 14.28 -2.04
C ILE A 71 13.08 15.34 -3.13
N ARG A 72 12.32 16.42 -2.96
CA ARG A 72 12.25 17.51 -3.93
C ARG A 72 13.61 18.19 -4.09
N GLU A 73 14.31 18.45 -3.00
CA GLU A 73 15.67 19.01 -3.03
C GLU A 73 16.67 18.08 -3.74
N MET A 74 16.63 16.78 -3.44
CA MET A 74 17.46 15.77 -4.10
C MET A 74 17.21 15.70 -5.60
N VAL A 75 15.94 15.71 -6.02
CA VAL A 75 15.54 15.65 -7.43
C VAL A 75 15.99 16.90 -8.19
N LEU A 76 15.83 18.09 -7.60
CA LEU A 76 16.35 19.33 -8.16
C LEU A 76 17.89 19.31 -8.26
N ALA A 77 18.58 18.82 -7.23
CA ALA A 77 20.04 18.68 -7.24
C ALA A 77 20.52 17.67 -8.30
N GLN A 78 19.73 16.68 -8.66
CA GLN A 78 20.04 15.76 -9.77
C GLN A 78 19.90 16.41 -11.16
N GLY A 79 19.30 17.60 -11.25
CA GLY A 79 19.12 18.34 -12.50
C GLY A 79 17.71 18.24 -13.08
N PHE A 80 16.77 17.63 -12.37
CA PHE A 80 15.35 17.70 -12.76
C PHE A 80 14.77 19.08 -12.43
N SER A 81 13.68 19.42 -13.10
CA SER A 81 12.80 20.54 -12.72
C SER A 81 11.43 20.01 -12.30
N ILE A 82 10.76 20.74 -11.42
CA ILE A 82 9.41 20.41 -10.95
C ILE A 82 8.45 21.47 -11.50
N ALA A 83 7.52 21.06 -12.35
CA ALA A 83 6.52 21.95 -12.94
C ALA A 83 5.45 22.36 -11.91
N ALA A 84 4.62 23.35 -12.26
CA ALA A 84 3.57 23.87 -11.38
C ALA A 84 2.51 22.83 -10.98
N ASP A 85 2.32 21.80 -11.81
CA ASP A 85 1.42 20.67 -11.55
C ASP A 85 2.08 19.54 -10.74
N GLY A 86 3.35 19.71 -10.34
CA GLY A 86 4.13 18.73 -9.60
C GLY A 86 4.80 17.66 -10.46
N SER A 87 4.66 17.69 -11.79
CA SER A 87 5.35 16.77 -12.68
C SER A 87 6.85 17.06 -12.76
N LEU A 88 7.65 15.99 -12.92
CA LEU A 88 9.09 16.09 -13.12
C LEU A 88 9.41 16.26 -14.61
N THR A 89 10.19 17.29 -14.94
CA THR A 89 10.67 17.52 -16.30
C THR A 89 12.19 17.37 -16.36
N LEU A 90 12.67 16.77 -17.45
CA LEU A 90 14.09 16.68 -17.75
C LEU A 90 14.57 17.98 -18.41
N PRO A 91 15.86 18.34 -18.25
CA PRO A 91 16.46 19.39 -19.08
C PRO A 91 16.49 18.98 -20.55
N ASP A 92 16.58 19.97 -21.45
CA ASP A 92 16.50 19.75 -22.91
C ASP A 92 17.58 18.79 -23.43
N ASP A 93 18.78 18.88 -22.87
CA ASP A 93 19.92 18.01 -23.17
C ASP A 93 19.84 16.64 -22.47
N ARG A 94 18.82 16.43 -21.62
CA ARG A 94 18.59 15.24 -20.77
C ARG A 94 19.76 14.89 -19.85
N ALA A 95 20.66 15.82 -19.61
CA ALA A 95 21.79 15.61 -18.72
C ALA A 95 21.34 15.71 -17.25
N ILE A 96 21.28 14.57 -16.57
CA ILE A 96 21.02 14.48 -15.13
C ILE A 96 22.15 13.74 -14.41
N ARG A 97 22.31 14.02 -13.13
CA ARG A 97 23.21 13.28 -12.25
C ARG A 97 22.50 12.07 -11.68
N MET A 98 23.18 10.92 -11.67
CA MET A 98 22.71 9.69 -11.00
C MET A 98 23.15 9.62 -9.54
N GLU A 99 23.44 10.78 -8.94
CA GLU A 99 23.95 10.94 -7.59
C GLU A 99 23.37 12.22 -6.98
N ILE A 100 23.23 12.23 -5.66
CA ILE A 100 22.91 13.45 -4.90
C ILE A 100 24.19 13.98 -4.24
N PRO A 101 24.31 15.29 -4.05
CA PRO A 101 25.31 15.86 -3.15
C PRO A 101 25.27 15.21 -1.75
N ALA A 102 26.44 14.96 -1.16
CA ALA A 102 26.55 14.21 0.10
C ALA A 102 25.88 14.92 1.30
N ASP A 103 25.82 16.24 1.26
CA ASP A 103 25.15 17.10 2.25
C ASP A 103 23.62 17.01 2.18
N LEU A 104 23.05 16.52 1.08
CA LEU A 104 21.61 16.22 0.97
C LEU A 104 21.25 14.82 1.47
N ALA A 105 22.21 13.97 1.80
CA ALA A 105 21.92 12.63 2.32
C ALA A 105 21.10 12.76 3.63
N PRO A 106 19.93 12.11 3.73
CA PRO A 106 19.01 12.37 4.84
C PRO A 106 19.56 11.76 6.13
N ILE A 107 19.65 12.57 7.18
CA ILE A 107 20.12 12.18 8.51
C ILE A 107 18.96 12.23 9.51
N CYS A 108 18.82 11.17 10.30
CA CYS A 108 17.79 11.03 11.31
C CYS A 108 18.07 12.03 12.45
N PRO A 109 17.11 12.91 12.79
CA PRO A 109 17.32 13.92 13.82
C PRO A 109 17.40 13.33 15.24
N ASP A 110 16.88 12.12 15.45
CA ASP A 110 16.81 11.50 16.78
C ASP A 110 18.07 10.69 17.16
N ASP A 111 18.79 10.15 16.17
CA ASP A 111 19.93 9.24 16.38
C ASP A 111 21.18 9.56 15.52
N GLY A 112 21.11 10.54 14.61
CA GLY A 112 22.22 10.98 13.77
C GLY A 112 22.64 10.01 12.66
N ARG A 113 21.90 8.92 12.43
CA ARG A 113 22.20 7.94 11.39
C ARG A 113 21.58 8.34 10.06
N MET A 114 22.11 7.81 8.96
CA MET A 114 21.44 7.93 7.66
C MET A 114 20.03 7.36 7.72
N MET A 115 19.12 7.98 6.97
CA MET A 115 17.76 7.50 6.80
C MET A 115 17.62 6.66 5.53
N THR A 116 16.56 5.86 5.49
CA THR A 116 16.13 5.10 4.33
C THR A 116 14.61 5.22 4.19
N THR A 117 14.05 4.79 3.07
CA THR A 117 12.60 4.73 2.87
C THR A 117 11.95 3.77 3.87
N ASN A 118 10.76 4.12 4.36
CA ASN A 118 9.98 3.25 5.25
C ASN A 118 9.34 2.13 4.44
N LEU A 119 10.12 1.10 4.12
CA LEU A 119 9.68 -0.07 3.37
C LEU A 119 10.01 -1.34 4.14
N ARG A 120 9.10 -2.30 4.10
CA ARG A 120 9.29 -3.60 4.74
C ARG A 120 10.16 -4.51 3.86
N VAL A 121 11.48 -4.32 3.97
CA VAL A 121 12.48 -5.11 3.26
C VAL A 121 13.28 -6.05 4.17
N ASP A 122 13.32 -5.77 5.48
CA ASP A 122 14.03 -6.55 6.49
C ASP A 122 13.39 -6.41 7.90
N ALA A 123 14.10 -6.89 8.92
CA ALA A 123 13.67 -6.81 10.32
C ALA A 123 13.75 -5.40 10.94
N ARG A 124 14.23 -4.40 10.20
CA ARG A 124 14.38 -3.01 10.65
C ARG A 124 13.21 -2.12 10.27
N PHE A 125 12.17 -2.67 9.63
CA PHE A 125 10.99 -1.91 9.26
C PHE A 125 10.31 -1.26 10.47
N VAL A 126 10.23 0.07 10.46
CA VAL A 126 9.60 0.83 11.54
C VAL A 126 8.09 0.82 11.40
N GLN A 127 7.42 0.44 12.49
CA GLN A 127 5.96 0.52 12.65
C GLN A 127 5.67 1.62 13.66
N ASP A 128 5.24 2.78 13.18
CA ASP A 128 4.90 3.90 14.06
C ASP A 128 3.49 3.76 14.67
N ALA A 129 3.11 4.76 15.47
CA ALA A 129 1.79 4.82 16.08
C ALA A 129 0.64 4.84 15.05
N GLY A 130 0.85 5.47 13.89
CA GLY A 130 -0.12 5.53 12.80
C GLY A 130 -0.34 4.16 12.16
N TRP A 131 0.74 3.40 11.95
CA TRP A 131 0.71 2.03 11.46
C TRP A 131 -0.06 1.12 12.42
N TYR A 132 0.25 1.17 13.72
CA TYR A 132 -0.50 0.39 14.72
C TYR A 132 -1.96 0.81 14.82
N ALA A 133 -2.26 2.10 14.69
CA ALA A 133 -3.65 2.59 14.65
C ALA A 133 -4.40 2.04 13.43
N ALA A 134 -3.77 2.00 12.25
CA ALA A 134 -4.34 1.40 11.05
C ALA A 134 -4.54 -0.12 11.20
N SER A 135 -3.55 -0.82 11.78
CA SER A 135 -3.67 -2.25 12.09
C SER A 135 -4.86 -2.54 13.00
N ARG A 136 -5.04 -1.76 14.08
CA ARG A 136 -6.19 -1.92 14.98
C ARG A 136 -7.52 -1.65 14.29
N ARG A 137 -7.61 -0.62 13.43
CA ARG A 137 -8.84 -0.37 12.65
C ARG A 137 -9.16 -1.54 11.73
N TYR A 138 -8.16 -2.11 11.07
CA TYR A 138 -8.32 -3.29 10.23
C TYR A 138 -8.78 -4.52 11.05
N GLU A 139 -8.19 -4.77 12.21
CA GLU A 139 -8.58 -5.88 13.08
C GLU A 139 -10.02 -5.73 13.58
N LEU A 140 -10.39 -4.54 14.05
CA LEU A 140 -11.76 -4.23 14.48
C LEU A 140 -12.78 -4.35 13.33
N PHE A 141 -12.38 -3.98 12.10
CA PHE A 141 -13.23 -4.16 10.92
C PHE A 141 -13.55 -5.65 10.69
N LEU A 142 -12.53 -6.51 10.74
CA LEU A 142 -12.71 -7.96 10.58
C LEU A 142 -13.60 -8.55 11.67
N GLU A 143 -13.43 -8.12 12.92
CA GLU A 143 -14.25 -8.59 14.05
C GLU A 143 -15.72 -8.18 13.91
N LYS A 144 -15.98 -6.89 13.62
CA LYS A 144 -17.34 -6.35 13.42
C LYS A 144 -18.07 -6.95 12.23
N ARG A 145 -17.33 -7.44 11.23
CA ARG A 145 -17.89 -7.99 9.99
C ARG A 145 -17.86 -9.53 9.95
N ARG A 146 -17.40 -10.19 11.02
CA ARG A 146 -17.29 -11.65 11.12
C ARG A 146 -18.58 -12.40 10.75
N MET A 147 -19.74 -11.85 11.09
CA MET A 147 -21.06 -12.46 10.85
C MET A 147 -21.85 -11.76 9.72
N ALA A 148 -21.28 -10.73 9.09
CA ALA A 148 -21.92 -9.96 8.03
C ALA A 148 -21.58 -10.53 6.66
N LYS A 149 -22.50 -10.41 5.69
CA LYS A 149 -22.18 -10.65 4.28
C LYS A 149 -21.14 -9.63 3.85
N THR A 150 -19.92 -10.10 3.60
CA THR A 150 -18.75 -9.25 3.34
C THR A 150 -18.15 -9.64 2.00
N LEU A 151 -18.05 -8.67 1.10
CA LEU A 151 -17.30 -8.81 -0.15
C LEU A 151 -15.82 -8.51 0.13
N TYR A 152 -14.95 -9.46 -0.17
CA TYR A 152 -13.52 -9.21 -0.20
C TYR A 152 -13.09 -9.00 -1.65
N TRP A 153 -12.60 -7.80 -1.92
CA TRP A 153 -12.19 -7.42 -3.25
C TRP A 153 -10.69 -7.25 -3.33
N GLU A 154 -10.05 -8.10 -4.12
CA GLU A 154 -8.62 -8.07 -4.37
C GLU A 154 -8.33 -7.57 -5.78
N LEU A 155 -7.54 -6.50 -5.85
CA LEU A 155 -7.20 -5.81 -7.10
C LEU A 155 -5.68 -5.79 -7.28
N GLY A 156 -5.19 -6.39 -8.36
CA GLY A 156 -3.79 -6.21 -8.79
C GLY A 156 -2.72 -6.79 -7.85
N ILE A 157 -3.08 -7.66 -6.91
CA ILE A 157 -2.12 -8.26 -6.00
C ILE A 157 -1.44 -9.46 -6.66
N GLY A 158 -0.11 -9.49 -6.64
CA GLY A 158 0.71 -10.57 -7.17
C GLY A 158 1.11 -11.62 -6.13
N TYR A 159 2.19 -12.33 -6.40
CA TYR A 159 2.77 -13.35 -5.50
C TYR A 159 4.20 -13.02 -5.03
N ASN A 160 4.67 -11.80 -5.27
CA ASN A 160 6.03 -11.38 -4.91
C ASN A 160 6.26 -11.29 -3.40
N THR A 161 5.18 -11.29 -2.63
CA THR A 161 5.17 -11.01 -1.19
C THR A 161 4.33 -12.07 -0.47
N GLN A 162 4.57 -13.35 -0.83
CA GLN A 162 3.87 -14.50 -0.22
C GLN A 162 4.20 -14.66 1.27
N GLU A 163 5.45 -14.39 1.67
CA GLU A 163 5.90 -14.59 3.07
C GLU A 163 5.40 -13.51 4.03
N THR A 164 5.15 -12.30 3.55
CA THR A 164 4.44 -11.26 4.32
C THR A 164 2.95 -11.38 4.05
N GLY A 165 2.38 -12.50 4.49
CA GLY A 165 0.97 -12.87 4.38
C GLY A 165 0.01 -11.96 5.15
N LEU A 166 0.00 -10.69 4.79
CA LEU A 166 -0.86 -9.67 5.37
C LEU A 166 -2.26 -9.71 4.75
N LEU A 167 -2.36 -10.14 3.49
CA LEU A 167 -3.63 -10.41 2.83
C LEU A 167 -3.85 -11.92 2.67
N HIS A 168 -2.99 -12.66 1.95
CA HIS A 168 -3.27 -14.08 1.70
C HIS A 168 -3.31 -14.95 2.94
N THR A 169 -2.38 -14.86 3.91
CA THR A 169 -2.40 -15.82 5.04
C THR A 169 -3.27 -15.36 6.22
N LYS A 170 -3.39 -14.04 6.47
CA LYS A 170 -4.39 -13.51 7.42
C LYS A 170 -5.82 -13.64 6.90
N MET A 171 -6.04 -13.46 5.58
CA MET A 171 -7.33 -13.81 4.98
C MET A 171 -7.49 -15.32 4.91
N ASP A 172 -6.60 -16.15 4.37
CA ASP A 172 -6.80 -17.62 4.28
C ASP A 172 -7.15 -18.23 5.64
N LYS A 173 -6.36 -17.97 6.70
CA LYS A 173 -6.65 -18.56 8.03
C LYS A 173 -7.98 -18.11 8.64
N ARG A 174 -8.47 -16.91 8.29
CA ARG A 174 -9.77 -16.38 8.78
C ARG A 174 -10.91 -16.60 7.78
N GLN A 175 -10.61 -16.73 6.49
CA GLN A 175 -11.49 -17.14 5.41
C GLN A 175 -11.81 -18.60 5.61
N ASP A 176 -10.88 -19.48 5.94
CA ASP A 176 -11.18 -20.87 6.35
C ASP A 176 -12.23 -20.91 7.47
N MET A 177 -12.10 -20.00 8.46
CA MET A 177 -13.04 -19.89 9.57
C MET A 177 -14.43 -19.37 9.14
N VAL A 178 -14.54 -18.50 8.13
CA VAL A 178 -15.81 -17.90 7.65
C VAL A 178 -16.41 -18.63 6.44
N ILE A 179 -15.60 -19.28 5.60
CA ILE A 179 -15.95 -20.15 4.48
C ILE A 179 -16.64 -21.41 5.01
N SER A 180 -16.19 -21.93 6.17
CA SER A 180 -16.92 -23.00 6.88
C SER A 180 -18.39 -22.64 7.16
N GLN A 181 -18.72 -21.34 7.21
CA GLN A 181 -20.07 -20.82 7.46
C GLN A 181 -20.84 -20.44 6.16
N LYS A 182 -20.30 -20.70 4.96
CA LYS A 182 -20.93 -20.46 3.63
C LYS A 182 -21.52 -19.05 3.42
N ARG A 183 -20.83 -17.97 3.82
CA ARG A 183 -21.35 -16.58 3.75
C ARG A 183 -20.38 -15.56 3.13
N LEU A 184 -19.52 -16.00 2.24
CA LEU A 184 -18.36 -15.25 1.75
C LEU A 184 -18.37 -15.18 0.22
N ASP A 185 -18.31 -13.97 -0.33
CA ASP A 185 -18.05 -13.72 -1.75
C ASP A 185 -16.68 -13.05 -1.88
N THR A 186 -15.76 -13.70 -2.61
CA THR A 186 -14.43 -13.16 -2.88
C THR A 186 -14.31 -12.87 -4.37
N LEU A 187 -14.05 -11.60 -4.70
CA LEU A 187 -13.76 -11.18 -6.07
C LEU A 187 -12.28 -10.85 -6.20
N ARG A 188 -11.57 -11.56 -7.09
CA ARG A 188 -10.16 -11.32 -7.38
C ARG A 188 -10.02 -10.93 -8.85
N TRP A 189 -9.46 -9.75 -9.10
CA TRP A 189 -9.18 -9.27 -10.44
C TRP A 189 -7.67 -9.10 -10.65
N ARG A 190 -7.14 -9.75 -11.70
CA ARG A 190 -5.72 -9.75 -12.09
C ARG A 190 -5.60 -9.77 -13.61
N SER A 191 -4.62 -9.05 -14.15
CA SER A 191 -4.33 -9.01 -15.59
C SER A 191 -3.29 -10.05 -16.05
N GLY A 192 -2.62 -10.75 -15.13
CA GLY A 192 -1.56 -11.73 -15.41
C GLY A 192 -1.91 -13.18 -15.04
N ALA A 193 -1.28 -14.14 -15.72
CA ALA A 193 -1.46 -15.57 -15.47
C ALA A 193 -0.69 -16.03 -14.22
N SER A 194 -1.38 -16.68 -13.28
CA SER A 194 -0.76 -17.41 -12.17
C SER A 194 -1.53 -18.68 -11.88
N ARG A 195 -0.85 -19.83 -11.85
CA ARG A 195 -1.45 -21.12 -11.46
C ARG A 195 -1.88 -21.05 -10.00
N LEU A 196 -3.17 -21.24 -9.76
CA LEU A 196 -3.70 -21.54 -8.43
C LEU A 196 -3.45 -23.03 -8.11
N PRO A 197 -3.11 -23.38 -6.87
CA PRO A 197 -3.49 -24.69 -6.33
C PRO A 197 -5.03 -24.73 -6.28
N ARG A 198 -5.65 -25.73 -6.90
CA ARG A 198 -7.08 -26.00 -6.70
C ARG A 198 -7.27 -26.47 -5.26
N TYR A 199 -7.82 -25.62 -4.40
CA TYR A 199 -8.35 -26.08 -3.12
C TYR A 199 -9.64 -26.85 -3.41
N ARG A 200 -9.59 -28.19 -3.36
CA ARG A 200 -10.80 -29.02 -3.29
C ARG A 200 -11.37 -28.82 -1.89
N ALA A 201 -12.59 -28.28 -1.79
CA ALA A 201 -13.41 -28.50 -0.62
C ALA A 201 -13.70 -30.00 -0.54
N GLU A 202 -12.97 -30.73 0.32
CA GLU A 202 -13.40 -32.07 0.71
C GLU A 202 -14.59 -31.94 1.64
N GLU A 203 -15.79 -32.20 1.11
CA GLU A 203 -16.99 -32.42 1.90
C GLU A 203 -16.79 -33.67 2.77
N ARG A 204 -16.35 -33.49 4.02
CA ARG A 204 -16.54 -34.52 5.04
C ARG A 204 -18.01 -34.47 5.46
N ARG A 205 -18.81 -35.38 4.91
CA ARG A 205 -20.12 -35.72 5.47
C ARG A 205 -19.90 -36.28 6.87
N CYS A 206 -20.45 -35.63 7.89
CA CYS A 206 -20.73 -36.31 9.15
C CYS A 206 -21.79 -37.37 8.89
N ALA A 207 -21.45 -38.64 9.12
CA ALA A 207 -22.42 -39.69 9.31
C ALA A 207 -23.12 -39.47 10.67
N ALA A 208 -24.43 -39.71 10.68
CA ALA A 208 -25.30 -39.63 11.85
C ALA A 208 -24.92 -40.66 12.92
#